data_AF-A0A7J4GRY8-F1
#
_entry.id   AF-A0A7J4GRY8-F1
#
_cell.length_a   1.000
_cell.length_b   1.000
_cell.length_c   1.000
_cell.angle_alpha   90.00
_cell.angle_beta   90.00
_cell.angle_gamma   90.00
#
_symmetry.space_group_name_H-M   'P 1'
#
loop_
_entity.id
_entity.type
_entity.pdbx_description
1 polymer ?
#
loop_
_entity_poly.entity_id
_entity_poly.type
_entity_poly.pdbx_seq_one_letter_code
_entity_poly.pdbx_strand_id
1 'polypeptide(L)'
;MNLLTLLDSDFASVCSNIIRGTLKSVIFRNEASVCKYVVPKGYGSNPSVDATLEVNESYRNYSNLYYAAVNMDKNGIISTTSSRAAALVSSGKTISEAEEKCEKGLKYVSGNNLFTRHDIAKPDLIQKRITNMEAIR
;
A
#
# COMPACT_ATOMS: atom_id res chain seq x y z
N MET A 1 -0.41 5.98 -4.13
CA MET A 1 -0.08 5.93 -2.70
C MET A 1 1.40 5.74 -2.45
N ASN A 2 2.04 4.64 -2.88
CA ASN A 2 3.45 4.35 -2.53
C ASN A 2 4.43 5.52 -2.76
N LEU A 3 4.63 5.95 -4.01
CA LEU A 3 5.57 7.05 -4.32
C LEU A 3 5.14 8.39 -3.70
N LEU A 4 3.84 8.70 -3.70
CA LEU A 4 3.34 9.96 -3.15
C LEU A 4 3.53 10.07 -1.63
N THR A 5 3.68 8.95 -0.91
CA THR A 5 4.07 8.98 0.52
C THR A 5 5.44 9.60 0.74
N LEU A 6 6.28 9.66 -0.29
CA LEU A 6 7.59 10.29 -0.22
C LEU A 6 7.60 11.71 -0.80
N LEU A 7 6.47 12.22 -1.31
CA LEU A 7 6.41 13.55 -1.88
C LEU A 7 6.68 14.60 -0.80
N ASP A 8 7.69 15.43 -1.02
CA ASP A 8 8.08 16.53 -0.12
C ASP A 8 7.56 17.88 -0.63
N SER A 9 7.42 18.02 -1.95
CA SER A 9 6.78 19.18 -2.57
C SER A 9 5.28 19.25 -2.30
N ASP A 10 4.72 20.45 -2.27
CA ASP A 10 3.27 20.65 -2.16
C ASP A 10 2.52 20.03 -3.36
N PHE A 11 1.66 19.05 -3.10
CA PHE A 11 0.97 18.29 -4.15
C PHE A 11 0.02 19.16 -4.98
N ALA A 12 -0.67 20.12 -4.36
CA ALA A 12 -1.58 21.02 -5.07
C ALA A 12 -0.82 21.91 -6.07
N SER A 13 0.33 22.44 -5.65
CA SER A 13 1.23 23.20 -6.52
C SER A 13 1.77 22.36 -7.67
N VAL A 14 2.15 21.09 -7.42
CA VAL A 14 2.58 20.16 -8.49
C VAL A 14 1.46 19.99 -9.53
N CYS A 15 0.23 19.69 -9.09
CA CYS A 15 -0.92 19.55 -9.98
C CYS A 15 -1.23 20.83 -10.76
N SER A 16 -1.21 22.00 -10.10
CA SER A 16 -1.42 23.30 -10.74
C SER A 16 -0.35 23.59 -11.81
N ASN A 17 0.91 23.26 -11.53
CA ASN A 17 2.01 23.47 -12.49
C ASN A 17 1.92 22.51 -13.68
N ILE A 18 1.41 21.29 -13.49
CA ILE A 18 1.10 20.37 -14.61
C ILE A 18 0.05 21.00 -15.53
N ILE A 19 -1.07 21.46 -14.96
CA ILE A 19 -2.16 22.08 -15.73
C ILE A 19 -1.67 23.29 -16.55
N ARG A 20 -0.76 24.09 -15.97
CA ARG A 20 -0.18 25.28 -16.62
C ARG A 20 0.95 24.98 -17.59
N GLY A 21 1.42 23.74 -17.69
CA GLY A 21 2.60 23.38 -18.50
C GLY A 21 3.92 23.95 -17.95
N THR A 22 3.97 24.30 -16.66
CA THR A 22 5.12 24.94 -16.00
C THR A 22 5.72 24.05 -14.91
N LEU A 23 5.58 22.72 -15.05
CA LEU A 23 6.11 21.77 -14.09
C LEU A 23 7.64 21.91 -13.97
N LYS A 24 8.10 22.16 -12.75
CA LYS A 24 9.53 22.16 -12.39
C LYS A 24 9.89 20.85 -11.70
N SER A 25 11.13 20.76 -11.21
CA SER A 25 11.56 19.63 -10.37
C SER A 25 10.61 19.40 -9.20
N VAL A 26 10.24 18.14 -8.99
CA VAL A 26 9.42 17.69 -7.87
C VAL A 26 10.33 16.96 -6.89
N ILE A 27 10.32 17.42 -5.65
CA ILE A 27 11.20 16.91 -4.60
C ILE A 27 10.48 15.79 -3.85
N PHE A 28 11.20 14.67 -3.69
CA PHE A 28 10.81 13.55 -2.86
C PHE A 28 11.84 13.36 -1.76
N ARG A 29 11.39 12.92 -0.59
CA ARG A 29 12.27 12.54 0.51
C ARG A 29 13.16 11.38 0.09
N ASN A 30 14.43 11.43 0.51
CA ASN A 30 15.39 10.36 0.29
C ASN A 30 15.15 9.19 1.25
N GLU A 31 14.03 8.50 1.07
CA GLU A 31 13.57 7.37 1.87
C GLU A 31 13.06 6.26 0.93
N ALA A 32 12.94 5.05 1.48
CA ALA A 32 12.19 3.98 0.84
C ALA A 32 10.73 3.99 1.30
N SER A 33 9.83 3.52 0.43
CA SER A 33 8.42 3.27 0.77
C SER A 33 7.99 1.87 0.35
N VAL A 34 7.16 1.24 1.18
CA VAL A 34 6.56 -0.07 0.91
C VAL A 34 5.05 0.05 1.06
N CYS A 35 4.33 -0.46 0.06
CA CYS A 35 2.88 -0.49 0.02
C CYS A 35 2.42 -1.95 -0.10
N LYS A 36 1.62 -2.43 0.84
CA LYS A 36 1.00 -3.76 0.80
C LYS A 36 -0.52 -3.64 0.77
N TYR A 37 -1.13 -4.33 -0.18
CA TYR A 37 -2.58 -4.32 -0.36
C TYR A 37 -3.24 -5.44 0.44
N VAL A 38 -4.34 -5.10 1.09
CA VAL A 38 -5.32 -6.02 1.64
C VAL A 38 -6.43 -6.18 0.60
N VAL A 39 -6.71 -7.41 0.21
CA VAL A 39 -7.67 -7.75 -0.85
C VAL A 39 -8.61 -8.88 -0.39
N PRO A 40 -9.80 -9.05 -0.98
CA PRO A 40 -10.57 -10.26 -0.77
C PRO A 40 -9.79 -11.50 -1.26
N LYS A 41 -9.92 -12.62 -0.58
CA LYS A 41 -9.42 -13.92 -1.06
C LYS A 41 -9.94 -14.18 -2.46
N GLY A 42 -9.07 -14.64 -3.36
CA GLY A 42 -9.42 -14.88 -4.76
C GLY A 42 -9.42 -13.63 -5.64
N TYR A 43 -8.99 -12.46 -5.13
CA TYR A 43 -8.78 -11.24 -5.93
C TYR A 43 -8.01 -11.52 -7.23
N GLY A 44 -8.50 -10.95 -8.33
CA GLY A 44 -7.96 -11.14 -9.69
C GLY A 44 -8.49 -12.38 -10.41
N SER A 45 -9.29 -13.22 -9.75
CA SER A 45 -9.96 -14.37 -10.37
C SER A 45 -11.40 -14.52 -9.85
N ASN A 46 -11.59 -15.12 -8.68
CA ASN A 46 -12.90 -15.31 -8.04
C ASN A 46 -12.91 -14.74 -6.61
N PRO A 47 -13.09 -13.41 -6.46
CA PRO A 47 -13.02 -12.75 -5.16
C PRO A 47 -14.18 -13.17 -4.25
N SER A 48 -13.88 -13.39 -2.97
CA SER A 48 -14.90 -13.66 -1.95
C SER A 48 -15.86 -12.46 -1.79
N VAL A 49 -17.15 -12.76 -1.80
CA VAL A 49 -18.25 -11.77 -1.74
C VAL A 49 -18.64 -11.39 -0.31
N ASP A 50 -18.23 -12.19 0.66
CA ASP A 50 -18.51 -12.03 2.10
C ASP A 50 -17.30 -11.48 2.88
N ALA A 51 -16.31 -10.96 2.16
CA ALA A 51 -15.10 -10.43 2.75
C ALA A 51 -15.37 -9.10 3.50
N THR A 52 -14.83 -9.02 4.72
CA THR A 52 -14.97 -7.86 5.61
C THR A 52 -13.61 -7.35 6.03
N LEU A 53 -13.55 -6.10 6.46
CA LEU A 53 -12.34 -5.42 6.90
C LEU A 53 -12.54 -4.83 8.28
N GLU A 54 -11.63 -5.13 9.19
CA GLU A 54 -11.56 -4.57 10.53
C GLU A 54 -10.19 -3.90 10.70
N VAL A 55 -10.20 -2.67 11.23
CA VAL A 55 -8.98 -1.87 11.37
C VAL A 55 -8.86 -1.41 12.82
N ASN A 56 -7.79 -1.85 13.48
CA ASN A 56 -7.41 -1.35 14.80
C ASN A 56 -6.45 -0.17 14.64
N GLU A 57 -6.84 0.99 15.18
CA GLU A 57 -6.10 2.27 15.06
C GLU A 57 -4.64 2.22 15.51
N SER A 58 -4.21 1.19 16.26
CA SER A 58 -2.81 0.95 16.62
C SER A 58 -1.88 0.76 15.41
N TYR A 59 -2.42 0.51 14.21
CA TYR A 59 -1.64 0.49 12.95
C TYR A 59 -0.88 1.81 12.71
N ARG A 60 -1.42 2.94 13.20
CA ARG A 60 -0.87 4.30 12.97
C ARG A 60 0.54 4.50 13.52
N ASN A 61 0.95 3.68 14.48
CA ASN A 61 2.31 3.69 15.01
C ASN A 61 3.36 3.21 13.97
N TYR A 62 2.92 2.57 12.89
CA TYR A 62 3.79 1.91 11.93
C TYR A 62 3.51 2.32 10.48
N SER A 63 2.24 2.56 10.13
CA SER A 63 1.82 2.74 8.75
C SER A 63 0.71 3.77 8.60
N ASN A 64 0.59 4.30 7.40
CA ASN A 64 -0.65 4.94 6.93
C ASN A 64 -1.53 3.88 6.28
N LEU A 65 -2.85 4.00 6.46
CA LEU A 65 -3.85 3.14 5.83
C LEU A 65 -4.71 3.96 4.88
N TYR A 66 -4.94 3.42 3.69
CA TYR A 66 -5.81 4.01 2.68
C TYR A 66 -6.86 3.00 2.26
N TYR A 67 -8.12 3.33 2.49
CA TYR A 67 -9.25 2.58 1.94
C TYR A 67 -9.31 2.79 0.42
N ALA A 68 -9.71 1.74 -0.29
CA ALA A 68 -9.91 1.74 -1.73
C ALA A 68 -11.34 1.27 -2.05
N ALA A 69 -11.54 -0.02 -2.33
CA ALA A 69 -12.82 -0.53 -2.79
C ALA A 69 -13.60 -1.24 -1.67
N VAL A 70 -14.15 -0.44 -0.75
CA VAL A 70 -14.92 -0.88 0.42
C VAL A 70 -16.23 -0.10 0.56
N ASN A 71 -17.21 -0.69 1.26
CA ASN A 71 -18.43 -0.03 1.69
C ASN A 71 -18.55 -0.12 3.22
N MET A 72 -19.09 0.92 3.84
CA MET A 72 -19.41 0.92 5.27
C MET A 72 -20.93 0.93 5.43
N ASP A 73 -21.45 -0.01 6.21
CA ASP A 73 -22.88 -0.05 6.52
C ASP A 73 -23.25 0.86 7.71
N LYS A 74 -24.55 0.93 8.02
CA LYS A 74 -25.08 1.74 9.13
C LYS A 74 -24.60 1.30 10.53
N ASN A 75 -24.07 0.09 10.66
CA ASN A 75 -23.54 -0.46 11.91
C ASN A 75 -22.02 -0.28 12.02
N GLY A 76 -21.38 0.35 11.02
CA GLY A 76 -19.93 0.53 10.96
C GLY A 76 -19.15 -0.68 10.45
N ILE A 77 -19.83 -1.71 9.93
CA ILE A 77 -19.15 -2.88 9.34
C ILE A 77 -18.64 -2.49 7.96
N ILE A 78 -17.34 -2.74 7.73
CA ILE A 78 -16.70 -2.51 6.44
C ILE A 78 -16.70 -3.80 5.64
N SER A 79 -17.40 -3.79 4.50
CA SER A 79 -17.38 -4.87 3.51
C SER A 79 -16.43 -4.52 2.37
N THR A 80 -15.75 -5.52 1.80
CA THR A 80 -14.93 -5.32 0.61
C THR A 80 -15.74 -5.57 -0.66
N THR A 81 -15.29 -5.01 -1.77
CA THR A 81 -15.78 -5.37 -3.10
C THR A 81 -14.91 -6.47 -3.73
N SER A 82 -14.97 -6.66 -5.05
CA SER A 82 -14.12 -7.58 -5.81
C SER A 82 -12.68 -7.08 -6.03
N SER A 83 -12.35 -5.86 -5.61
CA SER A 83 -11.07 -5.20 -5.88
C SER A 83 -10.19 -5.05 -4.62
N ARG A 84 -9.08 -4.31 -4.74
CA ARG A 84 -8.22 -3.97 -3.59
C ARG A 84 -9.03 -3.21 -2.54
N ALA A 85 -9.08 -3.73 -1.32
CA ALA A 85 -9.91 -3.18 -0.24
C ALA A 85 -9.20 -2.03 0.47
N ALA A 86 -7.95 -2.24 0.88
CA ALA A 86 -7.14 -1.23 1.54
C ALA A 86 -5.66 -1.39 1.18
N ALA A 87 -4.87 -0.36 1.48
CA ALA A 87 -3.42 -0.38 1.37
C ALA A 87 -2.79 0.15 2.64
N LEU A 88 -1.83 -0.59 3.19
CA LEU A 88 -0.89 -0.03 4.17
C LEU A 88 0.35 0.47 3.45
N VAL A 89 0.81 1.65 3.85
CA VAL A 89 2.04 2.25 3.33
C VAL A 89 2.90 2.74 4.48
N SER A 90 4.17 2.35 4.47
CA SER A 90 5.18 2.79 5.42
C SER A 90 6.41 3.30 4.69
N SER A 91 7.14 4.23 5.32
CA SER A 91 8.46 4.68 4.86
C SER A 91 9.55 4.43 5.90
N GLY A 92 10.80 4.44 5.44
CA GLY A 92 11.98 4.23 6.26
C GLY A 92 13.25 4.58 5.50
N LYS A 93 14.39 4.59 6.19
CA LYS A 93 15.70 4.88 5.58
C LYS A 93 16.11 3.80 4.58
N THR A 94 15.59 2.58 4.74
CA THR A 94 15.84 1.45 3.85
C THR A 94 14.53 0.75 3.48
N ILE A 95 14.55 -0.01 2.38
CA ILE A 95 13.39 -0.82 1.97
C ILE A 95 13.00 -1.81 3.07
N SER A 96 13.98 -2.45 3.72
CA SER A 96 13.74 -3.39 4.83
C SER A 96 13.05 -2.73 6.02
N GLU A 97 13.45 -1.52 6.40
CA GLU A 97 12.81 -0.77 7.50
C GLU A 97 11.36 -0.42 7.15
N ALA A 98 11.12 0.08 5.92
CA ALA A 98 9.77 0.39 5.45
C ALA A 98 8.89 -0.86 5.38
N GLU A 99 9.46 -1.99 4.94
CA GLU A 99 8.78 -3.29 4.87
C GLU A 99 8.39 -3.81 6.27
N GLU A 100 9.32 -3.76 7.23
CA GLU A 100 9.08 -4.21 8.60
C GLU A 100 7.97 -3.39 9.27
N LYS A 101 7.98 -2.06 9.10
CA LYS A 101 6.91 -1.18 9.57
C LYS A 101 5.57 -1.53 8.90
N CYS A 102 5.57 -1.77 7.59
CA CYS A 102 4.35 -2.13 6.87
C CYS A 102 3.75 -3.45 7.38
N GLU A 103 4.59 -4.45 7.66
CA GLU A 103 4.17 -5.72 8.27
C GLU A 103 3.68 -5.55 9.71
N LYS A 104 4.33 -4.70 10.52
CA LYS A 104 3.84 -4.36 11.86
C LYS A 104 2.46 -3.71 11.82
N GLY A 105 2.23 -2.78 10.89
CA GLY A 105 0.92 -2.17 10.67
C GLY A 105 -0.13 -3.19 10.25
N LEU A 106 0.21 -4.16 9.40
CA LEU A 106 -0.72 -5.17 8.90
C LEU A 106 -1.27 -6.07 10.02
N LYS A 107 -0.55 -6.25 11.13
CA LYS A 107 -1.04 -7.02 12.29
C LYS A 107 -2.29 -6.43 12.94
N TYR A 108 -2.58 -5.16 12.66
CA TYR A 108 -3.75 -4.43 13.17
C TYR A 108 -4.87 -4.32 12.15
N VAL A 109 -4.76 -5.05 11.03
CA VAL A 109 -5.81 -5.17 10.03
C VAL A 109 -6.24 -6.63 9.90
N SER A 110 -7.52 -6.86 10.14
CA SER A 110 -8.15 -8.19 10.16
C SER A 110 -9.47 -8.16 9.40
N GLY A 111 -10.24 -9.24 9.49
CA GLY A 111 -11.55 -9.37 8.87
C GLY A 111 -11.76 -10.74 8.25
N ASN A 112 -12.95 -10.95 7.69
CA ASN A 112 -13.30 -12.19 7.03
C ASN A 112 -12.78 -12.23 5.59
N ASN A 113 -12.31 -13.41 5.17
CA ASN A 113 -11.92 -13.69 3.78
C ASN A 113 -11.00 -12.66 3.11
N LEU A 114 -10.04 -12.13 3.87
CA LEU A 114 -8.98 -11.27 3.35
C LEU A 114 -7.72 -12.07 2.98
N PHE A 115 -6.91 -11.46 2.12
CA PHE A 115 -5.59 -11.92 1.71
C PHE A 115 -4.65 -10.73 1.54
N THR A 116 -3.39 -10.93 1.90
CA THR A 116 -2.30 -9.98 1.70
C THR A 116 -1.05 -10.77 1.32
N ARG A 117 -0.27 -10.24 0.37
CA ARG A 117 1.06 -10.77 0.10
C ARG A 117 2.08 -10.21 1.08
N HIS A 118 2.71 -11.10 1.85
CA HIS A 118 3.75 -10.74 2.83
C HIS A 118 5.16 -10.67 2.23
N ASP A 119 5.36 -11.20 1.02
CA ASP A 119 6.66 -11.25 0.34
C ASP A 119 7.04 -9.93 -0.38
N ILE A 120 6.12 -8.98 -0.48
CA ILE A 120 6.36 -7.68 -1.13
C ILE A 120 7.49 -6.94 -0.42
N ALA A 121 8.48 -6.50 -1.20
CA ALA A 121 9.68 -5.80 -0.75
C ALA A 121 10.60 -6.62 0.20
N LYS A 122 10.43 -7.94 0.30
CA LYS A 122 11.38 -8.82 0.99
C LYS A 122 12.67 -8.97 0.18
N PRO A 123 13.84 -9.09 0.85
CA PRO A 123 15.14 -9.28 0.17
C PRO A 123 15.14 -10.42 -0.85
N ASP A 124 14.58 -11.58 -0.51
CA ASP A 124 14.56 -12.75 -1.40
C ASP A 124 13.77 -12.49 -2.67
N LEU A 125 12.62 -11.80 -2.57
CA LEU A 125 11.82 -11.45 -3.74
C LEU A 125 12.57 -10.45 -4.62
N ILE A 126 13.21 -9.45 -4.02
CA ILE A 126 14.01 -8.45 -4.74
C ILE A 126 15.16 -9.14 -5.47
N GLN A 127 15.93 -9.98 -4.77
CA GLN A 127 17.04 -10.72 -5.36
C GLN A 127 16.58 -11.61 -6.51
N LYS A 128 15.46 -12.32 -6.34
CA LYS A 128 14.85 -13.12 -7.42
C LYS A 128 14.52 -12.27 -8.65
N ARG A 129 14.02 -11.04 -8.48
CA ARG A 129 13.74 -10.14 -9.62
C ARG A 129 15.02 -9.66 -10.30
N ILE A 130 16.07 -9.35 -9.52
CA ILE A 130 17.39 -8.97 -10.05
C ILE A 130 17.96 -10.10 -10.89
N THR A 131 18.06 -11.31 -10.33
CA THR A 131 18.60 -12.49 -11.03
C THR A 131 17.81 -12.83 -12.30
N ASN A 132 16.48 -12.71 -12.27
CA ASN A 132 15.67 -12.90 -13.47
C ASN A 132 16.00 -11.88 -14.57
N MET A 133 16.21 -10.61 -14.21
CA MET A 133 16.58 -9.57 -15.18
C MET A 133 18.00 -9.75 -15.72
N GLU A 134 18.92 -10.24 -14.89
CA GLU A 134 20.28 -10.57 -15.31
C GLU A 134 20.32 -11.76 -16.27
N ALA A 135 19.46 -12.76 -16.09
CA ALA A 135 19.40 -13.95 -16.94
C ALA A 135 18.84 -13.69 -18.35
N ILE A 136 18.10 -12.59 -18.55
CA ILE A 136 17.53 -12.21 -19.86
C ILE A 136 18.29 -11.04 -20.52
N ARG A 137 19.39 -10.61 -19.93
CA ARG A 137 20.25 -9.54 -20.43
C ARG A 137 21.42 -10.11 -21.23
#